data_AF-A0A2D5MUQ0-F1
#
_entry.id   AF-A0A2D5MUQ0-F1
#
_cell.length_a   1.000
_cell.length_b   1.000
_cell.length_c   1.000
_cell.angle_alpha   90.00
_cell.angle_beta   90.00
_cell.angle_gamma   90.00
#
_symmetry.space_group_name_H-M   'P 1'
#
loop_
_entity.id
_entity.type
_entity.pdbx_description
1 polymer ?
#
loop_
_entity_poly.entity_id
_entity_poly.type
_entity_poly.pdbx_seq_one_letter_code
_entity_poly.pdbx_strand_id
1 'polypeptide(L)'
;MFSVTRHTEDFDSSDRTGHDPEELFHITSVNLIVVGRLQVEDHLCITKGMFTIQRPGTMWIPLAVQRWYYAQSRETTLNNIKTMFENATWILKHMELTDKDILRLKKLIRNSHKGIRKLQTTYIKDVNVVARLAAMVSSTTGELYDLPEEPKQGTKKVNRHNYFE
;
A
#
# COMPACT_ATOMS: atom_id res chain seq x y z
N MET A 1 -21.22 -10.35 29.75
CA MET A 1 -21.04 -10.36 28.28
C MET A 1 -21.14 -8.91 27.83
N PHE A 2 -20.02 -8.22 27.64
CA PHE A 2 -20.04 -6.79 27.26
C PHE A 2 -20.22 -6.71 25.75
N SER A 3 -21.44 -6.37 25.31
CA SER A 3 -21.69 -5.98 23.93
C SER A 3 -21.32 -4.52 23.79
N VAL A 4 -20.16 -4.26 23.20
CA VAL A 4 -19.74 -2.90 22.83
C VAL A 4 -20.31 -2.65 21.43
N THR A 5 -21.33 -1.80 21.35
CA THR A 5 -21.80 -1.23 20.09
C THR A 5 -20.67 -0.35 19.56
N ARG A 6 -19.95 -0.85 18.56
CA ARG A 6 -18.82 -0.14 17.94
C ARG A 6 -19.39 0.96 17.06
N HIS A 7 -18.82 2.17 17.16
CA HIS A 7 -19.09 3.28 16.24
C HIS A 7 -18.65 2.87 14.83
N THR A 8 -19.55 2.28 14.06
CA THR A 8 -19.43 2.03 12.62
C THR A 8 -20.10 3.15 11.86
N GLU A 9 -19.69 4.38 12.10
CA GLU A 9 -19.88 5.48 11.13
C GLU A 9 -18.51 5.73 10.48
N ASP A 10 -17.94 4.68 9.90
CA ASP A 10 -16.61 4.72 9.32
C ASP A 10 -16.74 4.69 7.79
N PHE A 11 -16.07 5.64 7.15
CA PHE A 11 -15.81 5.70 5.71
C PHE A 11 -15.50 4.29 5.18
N ASP A 12 -16.42 3.74 4.39
CA ASP A 12 -16.27 2.42 3.81
C ASP A 12 -15.48 2.53 2.50
N SER A 13 -14.19 2.23 2.58
CA SER A 13 -13.30 2.16 1.41
C SER A 13 -13.66 1.07 0.40
N SER A 14 -14.66 0.22 0.71
CA SER A 14 -15.16 -0.84 -0.15
C SER A 14 -16.37 -0.44 -1.02
N ASP A 15 -17.07 0.65 -0.69
CA ASP A 15 -18.15 1.17 -1.53
C ASP A 15 -17.58 2.01 -2.68
N ARG A 16 -17.38 1.38 -3.84
CA ARG A 16 -16.84 2.03 -5.05
C ARG A 16 -17.86 2.89 -5.78
N THR A 17 -19.13 2.83 -5.39
CA THR A 17 -20.26 3.37 -6.17
C THR A 17 -20.83 4.68 -5.60
N GLY A 18 -20.52 5.01 -4.35
CA GLY A 18 -21.02 6.22 -3.67
C GLY A 18 -20.03 7.38 -3.55
N HIS A 19 -18.74 7.19 -3.87
CA HIS A 19 -17.70 8.20 -3.65
C HIS A 19 -17.38 9.02 -4.90
N ASP A 20 -17.00 10.28 -4.70
CA ASP A 20 -16.44 11.14 -5.74
C ASP A 20 -15.19 10.45 -6.34
N PRO A 21 -15.14 10.24 -7.67
CA PRO A 21 -14.00 9.59 -8.31
C PRO A 21 -12.66 10.25 -7.95
N GLU A 22 -12.61 11.57 -7.85
CA GLU A 22 -11.39 12.30 -7.48
C GLU A 22 -10.94 12.00 -6.04
N GLU A 23 -11.89 11.90 -5.11
CA GLU A 23 -11.64 11.51 -3.73
C GLU A 23 -11.08 10.09 -3.65
N LEU A 24 -11.64 9.15 -4.42
CA LEU A 24 -11.13 7.77 -4.49
C LEU A 24 -9.69 7.73 -5.00
N PHE A 25 -9.36 8.51 -6.03
CA PHE A 25 -7.98 8.62 -6.54
C PHE A 25 -7.04 9.22 -5.50
N HIS A 26 -7.47 10.26 -4.80
CA HIS A 26 -6.69 10.91 -3.75
C HIS A 26 -6.38 9.95 -2.60
N ILE A 27 -7.41 9.33 -2.03
CA ILE A 27 -7.29 8.41 -0.89
C ILE A 27 -6.43 7.22 -1.27
N THR A 28 -6.67 6.61 -2.43
CA THR A 28 -5.87 5.47 -2.90
C THR A 28 -4.41 5.85 -3.08
N SER A 29 -4.13 7.03 -3.65
CA SER A 29 -2.78 7.55 -3.82
C SER A 29 -2.06 7.78 -2.50
N VAL A 30 -2.73 8.40 -1.51
CA VAL A 30 -2.17 8.62 -0.17
C VAL A 30 -1.90 7.29 0.51
N ASN A 31 -2.84 6.36 0.45
CA ASN A 31 -2.71 5.02 1.02
C ASN A 31 -1.52 4.25 0.45
N LEU A 32 -1.32 4.29 -0.88
CA LEU A 32 -0.14 3.70 -1.53
C LEU A 32 1.17 4.34 -1.06
N ILE A 33 1.19 5.67 -0.88
CA ILE A 33 2.36 6.39 -0.35
C ILE A 33 2.68 5.95 1.08
N VAL A 34 1.66 5.86 1.94
CA VAL A 34 1.82 5.42 3.34
C VAL A 34 2.38 4.01 3.39
N VAL A 35 1.78 3.08 2.64
CA VAL A 35 2.26 1.69 2.58
C VAL A 35 3.70 1.64 2.06
N GLY A 36 4.05 2.43 1.04
CA GLY A 36 5.42 2.50 0.52
C GLY A 36 6.47 2.98 1.54
N ARG A 37 6.05 3.64 2.62
CA ARG A 37 6.91 4.13 3.70
C ARG A 37 7.06 3.19 4.88
N LEU A 38 6.40 2.03 4.87
CA LEU A 38 6.52 1.05 5.93
C LEU A 38 7.98 0.66 6.21
N GLN A 39 8.27 0.44 7.48
CA GLN A 39 9.51 -0.12 8.00
C GLN A 39 9.26 -1.52 8.57
N VAL A 40 10.33 -2.24 8.87
CA VAL A 40 10.21 -3.52 9.59
C VAL A 40 9.76 -3.20 11.01
N GLU A 41 8.90 -4.05 11.58
CA GLU A 41 8.24 -3.87 12.88
C GLU A 41 7.10 -2.84 12.93
N ASP A 42 6.90 -2.08 11.84
CA ASP A 42 5.74 -1.20 11.70
C ASP A 42 4.45 -2.01 11.60
N HIS A 43 3.40 -1.47 12.23
CA HIS A 43 2.06 -2.00 12.20
C HIS A 43 1.17 -1.06 11.39
N LEU A 44 0.34 -1.62 10.51
CA LEU A 44 -0.68 -0.85 9.81
C LEU A 44 -1.94 -0.77 10.66
N CYS A 45 -2.55 0.40 10.69
CA CYS A 45 -3.89 0.62 11.21
C CYS A 45 -4.69 1.40 10.17
N ILE A 46 -5.99 1.19 10.15
CA ILE A 46 -6.90 2.04 9.39
C ILE A 46 -7.80 2.79 10.32
N THR A 47 -7.97 4.05 10.00
CA THR A 47 -8.90 4.94 10.67
C THR A 47 -9.55 5.75 9.57
N LYS A 48 -10.87 5.65 9.43
CA LYS A 48 -11.65 6.39 8.43
C LYS A 48 -11.12 6.22 6.99
N GLY A 49 -10.86 4.98 6.56
CA GLY A 49 -10.37 4.68 5.20
C GLY A 49 -8.90 4.99 4.91
N MET A 50 -8.20 5.65 5.83
CA MET A 50 -6.81 6.06 5.66
C MET A 50 -5.86 5.14 6.42
N PHE A 51 -4.77 4.74 5.77
CA PHE A 51 -3.70 4.01 6.43
C PHE A 51 -2.90 4.93 7.34
N THR A 52 -2.64 4.45 8.55
CA THR A 52 -1.75 5.08 9.51
C THR A 52 -0.70 4.06 9.96
N ILE A 53 0.56 4.49 10.02
CA ILE A 53 1.67 3.68 10.51
C ILE A 53 1.72 3.81 12.03
N GLN A 54 1.59 2.68 12.72
CA GLN A 54 1.80 2.56 14.15
C GLN A 54 3.19 1.98 14.41
N ARG A 55 4.05 2.76 15.06
CA ARG A 55 5.37 2.29 15.46
C ARG A 55 5.38 1.90 16.93
N PRO A 56 5.94 0.74 17.30
CA PRO A 56 6.14 0.42 18.70
C PRO A 56 7.03 1.49 19.35
N GLY A 57 6.63 2.01 20.51
CA GLY A 57 7.39 2.99 21.30
C GLY A 57 7.09 4.47 21.00
N THR A 58 6.32 4.81 19.97
CA THR A 58 5.95 6.22 19.70
C THR A 58 4.63 6.65 20.34
N MET A 59 3.89 5.73 20.94
CA MET A 59 2.55 5.97 21.45
C MET A 59 2.51 5.91 22.97
N TRP A 60 1.73 6.81 23.57
CA TRP A 60 1.49 6.82 25.02
C TRP A 60 0.55 5.70 25.48
N ILE A 61 -0.28 5.17 24.57
CA ILE A 61 -1.17 4.02 24.82
C ILE A 61 -0.47 2.74 24.35
N PRO A 62 -0.51 1.65 25.14
CA PRO A 62 -0.03 0.35 24.68
C PRO A 62 -0.72 -0.10 23.38
N LEU A 63 0.09 -0.51 22.39
CA LEU A 63 -0.38 -0.88 21.05
C LEU A 63 -1.48 -1.95 21.06
N ALA A 64 -1.40 -2.92 21.98
CA ALA A 64 -2.40 -3.96 22.13
C ALA A 64 -3.79 -3.39 22.48
N VAL A 65 -3.85 -2.38 23.35
CA VAL A 65 -5.10 -1.74 23.77
C VAL A 65 -5.72 -0.96 22.62
N GLN A 66 -4.91 -0.18 21.89
CA GLN A 66 -5.40 0.56 20.72
C GLN A 66 -5.91 -0.40 19.64
N ARG A 67 -5.17 -1.47 19.34
CA ARG A 67 -5.59 -2.45 18.34
C ARG A 67 -6.85 -3.19 18.75
N TRP A 68 -7.01 -3.51 20.03
CA TRP A 68 -8.25 -4.10 20.54
C TRP A 68 -9.44 -3.13 20.39
N TYR A 69 -9.25 -1.85 20.76
CA TYR A 69 -10.30 -0.82 20.68
C TYR A 69 -10.84 -0.65 19.24
N TYR A 70 -9.93 -0.60 18.26
CA TYR A 70 -10.28 -0.49 16.85
C TYR A 70 -10.46 -1.85 16.14
N ALA A 71 -10.52 -2.96 16.89
CA ALA A 71 -10.64 -4.33 16.37
C ALA A 71 -9.64 -4.67 15.23
N GLN A 72 -8.44 -4.10 15.28
CA GLN A 72 -7.41 -4.26 14.26
C GLN A 72 -6.72 -5.61 14.40
N SER A 73 -6.84 -6.41 13.36
CA SER A 73 -6.19 -7.72 13.23
C SER A 73 -5.36 -7.81 11.95
N ARG A 74 -4.48 -8.82 11.87
CA ARG A 74 -3.72 -9.10 10.63
C ARG A 74 -4.65 -9.30 9.44
N GLU A 75 -5.79 -9.97 9.65
CA GLU A 75 -6.78 -10.22 8.61
C GLU A 75 -7.43 -8.93 8.11
N THR A 76 -7.82 -8.03 9.02
CA THR A 76 -8.34 -6.72 8.60
C THR A 76 -7.29 -5.93 7.83
N THR A 77 -6.02 -5.96 8.26
CA THR A 77 -4.92 -5.32 7.52
C THR A 77 -4.78 -5.89 6.11
N LEU A 78 -4.83 -7.22 5.96
CA LEU A 78 -4.76 -7.88 4.65
C LEU A 78 -5.92 -7.49 3.74
N ASN A 79 -7.16 -7.55 4.24
CA ASN A 79 -8.34 -7.18 3.46
C ASN A 79 -8.26 -5.74 2.99
N ASN A 80 -7.78 -4.84 3.84
CA ASN A 80 -7.67 -3.44 3.46
C ASN A 80 -6.55 -3.17 2.45
N ILE A 81 -5.40 -3.85 2.56
CA ILE A 81 -4.34 -3.77 1.55
C ILE A 81 -4.87 -4.30 0.20
N LYS A 82 -5.64 -5.39 0.24
CA LYS A 82 -6.31 -5.93 -0.94
C LYS A 82 -7.25 -4.90 -1.56
N THR A 83 -8.15 -4.30 -0.77
CA THR A 83 -9.06 -3.25 -1.23
C THR A 83 -8.31 -2.07 -1.83
N MET A 84 -7.20 -1.62 -1.21
CA MET A 84 -6.36 -0.56 -1.77
C MET A 84 -5.82 -0.90 -3.16
N PHE A 85 -5.28 -2.11 -3.35
CA PHE A 85 -4.79 -2.53 -4.66
C PHE A 85 -5.91 -2.68 -5.68
N GLU A 86 -7.05 -3.25 -5.31
CA GLU A 86 -8.21 -3.34 -6.20
C GLU A 86 -8.77 -1.97 -6.58
N ASN A 87 -8.78 -1.00 -5.66
CA ASN A 87 -9.17 0.37 -5.97
C ASN A 87 -8.16 1.00 -6.94
N ALA A 88 -6.86 0.78 -6.74
CA ALA A 88 -5.83 1.29 -7.65
C ALA A 88 -5.97 0.71 -9.07
N THR A 89 -6.28 -0.58 -9.19
CA THR A 89 -6.47 -1.23 -10.49
C THR A 89 -7.80 -0.85 -11.14
N TRP A 90 -8.85 -0.65 -10.34
CA TRP A 90 -10.12 -0.12 -10.82
C TRP A 90 -9.95 1.28 -11.40
N ILE A 91 -9.26 2.18 -10.69
CA ILE A 91 -8.96 3.54 -11.15
C ILE A 91 -8.18 3.51 -12.47
N LEU A 92 -7.16 2.65 -12.60
CA LEU A 92 -6.40 2.51 -13.84
C LEU A 92 -7.22 2.02 -15.04
N LYS A 93 -8.31 1.27 -14.81
CA LYS A 93 -9.12 0.66 -15.87
C LYS A 93 -10.35 1.48 -16.26
N HIS A 94 -10.97 2.19 -15.32
CA HIS A 94 -12.30 2.80 -15.51
C HIS A 94 -12.31 4.32 -15.48
N MET A 95 -11.22 4.95 -15.04
CA MET A 95 -11.16 6.40 -14.84
C MET A 95 -10.41 7.05 -16.01
N GLU A 96 -10.94 8.14 -16.54
CA GLU A 96 -10.24 8.94 -17.56
C GLU A 96 -9.10 9.73 -16.90
N LEU A 97 -7.89 9.18 -16.96
CA LEU A 97 -6.69 9.75 -16.36
C LEU A 97 -5.75 10.28 -17.45
N THR A 98 -5.03 11.35 -17.13
CA THR A 98 -3.91 11.80 -17.95
C THR A 98 -2.78 10.75 -17.91
N ASP A 99 -2.02 10.59 -19.00
CA ASP A 99 -0.83 9.71 -19.04
C ASP A 99 0.13 9.93 -17.87
N LYS A 100 0.26 11.19 -17.43
CA LYS A 100 1.08 11.57 -16.26
C LYS A 100 0.55 10.96 -14.96
N ASP A 101 -0.76 10.95 -14.76
CA ASP A 101 -1.38 10.42 -13.54
C ASP A 101 -1.38 8.90 -13.53
N ILE A 102 -1.56 8.28 -14.69
CA ILE A 102 -1.37 6.83 -14.88
C ILE A 102 0.05 6.44 -14.49
N LEU A 103 1.07 7.13 -15.02
CA LEU A 103 2.48 6.85 -14.70
C LEU A 103 2.76 7.06 -13.20
N ARG A 104 2.21 8.13 -12.62
CA ARG A 104 2.33 8.43 -11.19
C ARG A 104 1.73 7.31 -10.34
N LEU A 105 0.50 6.88 -10.64
CA LEU A 105 -0.19 5.83 -9.88
C LEU A 105 0.55 4.50 -9.98
N LYS A 106 1.03 4.13 -11.17
CA LYS A 106 1.88 2.94 -11.38
C LYS A 106 3.17 3.00 -10.55
N LYS A 107 3.81 4.17 -10.48
CA LYS A 107 4.99 4.39 -9.63
C LYS A 107 4.65 4.23 -8.14
N LEU A 108 3.49 4.72 -7.70
CA LEU A 108 3.03 4.57 -6.32
C LEU A 108 2.78 3.10 -5.97
N ILE A 109 2.13 2.34 -6.85
CA ILE A 109 1.94 0.89 -6.74
C ILE A 109 3.30 0.18 -6.60
N ARG A 110 4.24 0.46 -7.51
CA ARG A 110 5.59 -0.13 -7.44
C ARG A 110 6.33 0.22 -6.14
N ASN A 111 6.15 1.43 -5.62
CA ASN A 111 6.74 1.84 -4.35
C ASN A 111 6.08 1.15 -3.16
N SER A 112 4.75 0.97 -3.17
CA SER A 112 4.03 0.28 -2.10
C SER A 112 4.50 -1.18 -1.97
N HIS A 113 4.86 -1.85 -3.07
CA HIS A 113 5.45 -3.20 -3.04
C HIS A 113 6.69 -3.29 -2.13
N LYS A 114 7.54 -2.25 -2.09
CA LYS A 114 8.71 -2.23 -1.19
C LYS A 114 8.29 -2.22 0.28
N GLY A 115 7.23 -1.48 0.60
CA GLY A 115 6.65 -1.45 1.93
C GLY A 115 6.00 -2.77 2.33
N ILE A 116 5.27 -3.41 1.40
CA ILE A 116 4.67 -4.73 1.62
C ILE A 116 5.73 -5.79 1.91
N ARG A 117 6.88 -5.78 1.23
CA ARG A 117 7.99 -6.71 1.53
C ARG A 117 8.55 -6.53 2.94
N LYS A 118 8.58 -5.30 3.46
CA LYS A 118 8.96 -5.05 4.85
C LYS A 118 7.89 -5.52 5.82
N LEU A 119 6.61 -5.34 5.47
CA LEU A 119 5.48 -5.85 6.25
C LEU A 119 5.47 -7.39 6.31
N GLN A 120 5.87 -8.07 5.23
CA GLN A 120 6.12 -9.52 5.24
C GLN A 120 7.20 -9.91 6.26
N THR A 121 8.25 -9.10 6.37
CA THR A 121 9.31 -9.32 7.37
C THR A 121 8.77 -9.12 8.79
N THR A 122 7.94 -8.10 9.02
CA THR A 122 7.25 -7.88 10.30
C THR A 122 6.38 -9.08 10.70
N TYR A 123 5.70 -9.69 9.72
CA TYR A 123 4.81 -10.83 9.95
C TYR A 123 5.45 -12.18 9.64
N ILE A 124 6.79 -12.28 9.65
CA ILE A 124 7.51 -13.51 9.24
C ILE A 124 7.10 -14.77 10.00
N LYS A 125 6.61 -14.61 11.24
CA LYS A 125 6.12 -15.72 12.08
C LYS A 125 4.79 -16.32 11.60
N ASP A 126 4.06 -15.62 10.74
CA ASP A 126 2.76 -16.01 10.20
C ASP A 126 2.87 -16.27 8.69
N VAL A 127 3.12 -17.53 8.34
CA VAL A 127 3.36 -17.95 6.95
C VAL A 127 2.18 -17.63 6.04
N ASN A 128 0.94 -17.74 6.54
CA ASN A 128 -0.27 -17.47 5.77
C ASN A 128 -0.37 -15.98 5.41
N VAL A 129 -0.14 -15.10 6.39
CA VAL A 129 -0.12 -13.65 6.14
C VAL A 129 0.97 -13.27 5.15
N VAL A 130 2.18 -13.83 5.28
CA VAL A 130 3.27 -13.56 4.34
C VAL A 130 2.93 -14.03 2.93
N ALA A 131 2.38 -15.23 2.78
CA ALA A 131 1.99 -15.78 1.47
C ALA A 131 0.90 -14.94 0.80
N ARG A 132 -0.11 -14.49 1.55
CA ARG A 132 -1.17 -13.61 1.03
C ARG A 132 -0.61 -12.26 0.57
N LEU A 133 0.27 -11.64 1.36
CA LEU A 133 0.95 -10.40 0.95
C LEU A 133 1.79 -10.60 -0.32
N ALA A 134 2.48 -11.75 -0.42
CA ALA A 134 3.27 -12.08 -1.61
C ALA A 134 2.39 -12.26 -2.85
N ALA A 135 1.26 -12.95 -2.71
CA ALA A 135 0.30 -13.15 -3.77
C ALA A 135 -0.26 -11.80 -4.29
N MET A 136 -0.60 -10.87 -3.39
CA MET A 136 -1.06 -9.53 -3.76
C MET A 136 0.00 -8.74 -4.56
N VAL A 137 1.27 -8.78 -4.13
CA VAL A 137 2.35 -8.12 -4.87
C VAL A 137 2.51 -8.74 -6.25
N SER A 138 2.45 -10.07 -6.36
CA SER A 138 2.57 -10.77 -7.64
C SER A 138 1.42 -10.45 -8.59
N SER A 139 0.17 -10.44 -8.10
CA SER A 139 -1.00 -10.13 -8.94
C SER A 139 -0.95 -8.71 -9.50
N THR A 140 -0.58 -7.73 -8.68
CA THR A 140 -0.52 -6.33 -9.11
C THR A 140 0.71 -6.04 -9.97
N THR A 141 1.77 -6.84 -9.83
CA THR A 141 2.96 -6.72 -10.68
C THR A 141 2.68 -7.19 -12.10
N GLY A 142 1.91 -8.27 -12.29
CA GLY A 142 1.51 -8.75 -13.63
C GLY A 142 0.75 -7.71 -14.43
N GLU A 143 -0.27 -7.09 -13.83
CA GLU A 143 -1.04 -6.01 -14.48
C GLU A 143 -0.19 -4.75 -14.76
N LEU A 144 0.95 -4.59 -14.11
CA LEU A 144 1.88 -3.47 -14.34
C LEU A 144 2.79 -3.68 -15.54
N TYR A 145 2.99 -4.93 -15.98
CA TYR A 145 3.95 -5.29 -17.04
C TYR A 145 3.34 -5.35 -18.45
N ASP A 146 2.01 -5.25 -18.62
CA ASP A 146 1.33 -5.15 -19.93
C ASP A 146 1.51 -3.76 -20.60
N LEU A 147 2.64 -3.11 -20.38
CA LEU A 147 2.94 -1.76 -20.85
C LEU A 147 4.31 -1.74 -21.53
N PRO A 148 4.47 -0.95 -22.60
CA PRO A 148 5.75 -0.85 -23.29
C PRO A 148 6.82 -0.40 -22.30
N GLU A 149 7.88 -1.21 -22.17
CA GLU A 149 9.04 -0.85 -21.35
C GLU A 149 9.55 0.53 -21.79
N GLU A 150 9.77 1.43 -20.84
CA GLU A 150 10.53 2.64 -21.16
C GLU A 150 11.90 2.22 -21.72
N PRO A 151 12.37 2.83 -22.82
CA PRO A 151 13.65 2.50 -23.40
C PRO A 151 14.74 2.71 -22.35
N LYS A 152 15.45 1.63 -22.01
CA LYS A 152 16.60 1.63 -21.09
C LYS A 152 17.57 2.73 -21.56
N GLN A 153 17.62 3.85 -20.84
CA GLN A 153 18.64 4.87 -21.07
C GLN A 153 20.00 4.20 -20.89
N GLY A 154 20.73 4.09 -22.01
CA GLY A 154 22.00 3.39 -22.08
C GLY A 154 22.95 3.88 -21.00
N THR A 155 23.50 2.93 -20.25
CA THR A 155 24.67 3.15 -19.41
C THR A 155 25.80 3.68 -20.29
N LYS A 156 26.03 5.00 -20.26
CA LYS A 156 27.25 5.58 -20.81
C LYS A 156 28.43 4.91 -20.12
N LYS A 157 29.17 4.08 -20.86
CA LYS A 157 30.46 3.55 -20.42
C LYS A 157 31.37 4.74 -20.14
N VAL A 158 31.72 4.93 -18.87
CA VAL A 158 32.74 5.89 -18.46
C VAL A 158 34.08 5.36 -18.98
N ASN A 159 34.57 5.95 -20.06
CA ASN A 159 35.88 5.65 -20.61
C ASN A 159 36.92 6.36 -19.72
N ARG A 160 37.57 5.63 -18.82
CA ARG A 160 38.75 6.13 -18.10
C ARG A 160 39.93 6.04 -19.07
N HIS A 161 40.32 7.17 -19.66
CA HIS A 161 41.61 7.31 -20.32
C HIS A 161 42.54 8.15 -19.45
N ASN A 162 43.77 7.65 -19.38
CA ASN A 162 44.86 7.97 -18.48
C ASN A 162 45.31 9.44 -18.57
N TYR A 163 45.67 10.01 -17.42
CA TYR A 163 46.57 11.17 -17.32
C TYR A 163 47.72 10.79 -16.39
N PHE A 164 48.78 10.27 -16.99
CA PHE A 164 50.14 10.36 -16.49
C PHE A 164 51.04 10.40 -17.73
N GLU A 165 51.23 11.62 -18.24
CA GLU A 165 52.51 12.07 -18.81
C GLU A 165 52.99 13.22 -17.93
#